data_AF-A0A0C2MDB8-F1
#
_entry.id   AF-A0A0C2MDB8-F1
#
_cell.length_a   1.000
_cell.length_b   1.000
_cell.length_c   1.000
_cell.angle_alpha   90.00
_cell.angle_beta   90.00
_cell.angle_gamma   90.00
#
_symmetry.space_group_name_H-M   'P 1'
#
loop_
_entity.id
_entity.type
_entity.pdbx_description
1 polymer ?
#
loop_
_entity_poly.entity_id
_entity_poly.type
_entity_poly.pdbx_seq_one_letter_code
_entity_poly.pdbx_strand_id
1 'polypeptide(L)'
;MMALIVSLFMILPYVNGHERKDTDLYDFKLGSTYITVEVSLAIYIVRPEHIYAYVRDDMKNFNIDDSGIMISFLGTYDRWLAIDCKLLNLDKYIEISGCYVSSKTTPQNPFENFSIGYTFRLNKNTKYVFSTQYIRFKTGENEYPILKIDLFDLLVTFRGYTQKMVIESNENYILCDLTSTIVIDDFSIYGGSYSNESDPSVPLKDDEKPDDNQNDRPVDDHNEILVDVQEDIEHNKKFWTKNKFLVLILSLMAIIITVIIFFIYNRCRQSRSNK
;
A
#
# COMPACT_ATOMS: atom_id res chain seq x y z
N MET A 1 30.22 22.29 -19.35
CA MET A 1 29.53 22.44 -18.06
C MET A 1 28.02 22.18 -18.15
N MET A 2 27.28 22.73 -19.13
CA MET A 2 25.83 22.44 -19.30
C MET A 2 25.51 20.95 -19.58
N ALA A 3 26.35 20.22 -20.33
CA ALA A 3 26.12 18.80 -20.61
C ALA A 3 26.17 17.90 -19.35
N LEU A 4 26.97 18.27 -18.35
CA LEU A 4 27.07 17.55 -17.08
C LEU A 4 25.82 17.77 -16.20
N ILE A 5 25.21 18.96 -16.26
CA ILE A 5 23.99 19.28 -15.52
C ILE A 5 22.80 18.51 -16.11
N VAL A 6 22.69 18.42 -17.44
CA VAL A 6 21.62 17.65 -18.10
C VAL A 6 21.75 16.14 -17.85
N SER A 7 22.98 15.59 -17.83
CA SER A 7 23.20 14.20 -17.40
C SER A 7 22.82 13.98 -15.94
N LEU A 8 23.12 14.92 -15.04
CA LEU A 8 22.76 14.81 -13.63
C LEU A 8 21.22 14.79 -13.44
N PHE A 9 20.48 15.61 -14.18
CA PHE A 9 19.00 15.61 -14.15
C PHE A 9 18.35 14.40 -14.85
N MET A 10 19.06 13.74 -15.77
CA MET A 10 18.60 12.48 -16.38
C MET A 10 18.89 11.26 -15.49
N ILE A 11 19.95 11.31 -14.68
CA ILE A 11 20.36 10.23 -13.76
C ILE A 11 19.61 10.34 -12.42
N LEU A 12 19.27 11.54 -11.95
CA LEU A 12 18.50 11.75 -10.71
C LEU A 12 17.15 10.99 -10.65
N PRO A 13 16.31 10.94 -11.70
CA PRO A 13 15.12 10.08 -11.69
C PRO A 13 15.44 8.58 -11.77
N TYR A 14 16.64 8.21 -12.24
CA TYR A 14 17.08 6.81 -12.31
C TYR A 14 17.64 6.29 -10.98
N VAL A 15 18.20 7.17 -10.14
CA VAL A 15 18.73 6.83 -8.81
C VAL A 15 17.63 6.85 -7.74
N ASN A 16 16.53 7.58 -7.94
CA ASN A 16 15.44 7.71 -6.97
C ASN A 16 14.17 6.92 -7.30
N GLY A 17 14.22 5.97 -8.24
CA GLY A 17 13.05 5.20 -8.66
C GLY A 17 12.04 6.06 -9.41
N HIS A 18 11.75 5.73 -10.66
CA HIS A 18 10.64 6.36 -11.36
C HIS A 18 9.35 6.13 -10.55
N GLU A 19 8.66 7.20 -10.17
CA GLU A 19 7.24 7.12 -9.80
C GLU A 19 6.54 6.36 -10.93
N ARG A 20 6.15 5.10 -10.66
CA ARG A 20 5.31 4.33 -11.57
C ARG A 20 3.97 5.05 -11.56
N LYS A 21 3.59 5.66 -12.69
CA LYS A 21 2.33 6.40 -12.83
C LYS A 21 1.09 5.55 -12.48
N ASP A 22 1.26 4.24 -12.38
CA ASP A 22 0.22 3.23 -12.30
C ASP A 22 0.07 2.54 -10.93
N THR A 23 0.79 3.02 -9.91
CA THR A 23 0.76 2.47 -8.54
C THR A 23 0.44 3.54 -7.50
N ASP A 24 -0.22 3.12 -6.41
CA ASP A 24 -0.47 3.98 -5.26
C ASP A 24 0.48 3.60 -4.11
N LEU A 25 1.15 4.59 -3.54
CA LEU A 25 2.13 4.44 -2.45
C LEU A 25 1.51 4.81 -1.11
N TYR A 26 1.65 3.92 -0.13
CA TYR A 26 1.11 4.05 1.21
C TYR A 26 2.20 3.81 2.26
N ASP A 27 2.47 4.82 3.08
CA ASP A 27 3.36 4.71 4.23
C ASP A 27 2.56 4.65 5.52
N PHE A 28 2.84 3.66 6.37
CA PHE A 28 2.19 3.53 7.67
C PHE A 28 3.11 2.91 8.72
N LYS A 29 2.69 3.03 9.97
CA LYS A 29 3.41 2.55 11.14
C LYS A 29 2.48 1.66 11.97
N LEU A 30 2.91 0.42 12.22
CA LEU A 30 2.24 -0.52 13.12
C LEU A 30 3.14 -0.74 14.33
N GLY A 31 2.71 -0.28 15.50
CA GLY A 31 3.57 -0.23 16.68
C GLY A 31 4.91 0.48 16.39
N SER A 32 6.03 -0.26 16.45
CA SER A 32 7.38 0.24 16.11
C SER A 32 7.82 -0.02 14.66
N THR A 33 7.04 -0.76 13.87
CA THR A 33 7.42 -1.20 12.52
C THR A 33 6.92 -0.18 11.49
N TYR A 34 7.83 0.31 10.65
CA TYR A 34 7.51 1.18 9.52
C TYR A 34 7.40 0.34 8.24
N ILE A 35 6.33 0.56 7.49
CA ILE A 35 5.97 -0.23 6.32
C ILE A 35 5.56 0.72 5.21
N THR A 36 6.10 0.47 4.02
CA THR A 36 5.72 1.11 2.77
C THR A 36 5.10 0.06 1.86
N VAL A 37 3.88 0.31 1.39
CA VAL A 37 3.16 -0.54 0.45
C VAL A 37 2.89 0.23 -0.82
N GLU A 38 3.35 -0.28 -1.95
CA GLU A 38 2.99 0.17 -3.28
C GLU A 38 2.13 -0.91 -3.93
N VAL A 39 0.93 -0.57 -4.36
CA VAL A 39 -0.05 -1.57 -4.83
C VAL A 39 -0.77 -1.11 -6.10
N SER A 40 -0.95 -2.05 -7.02
CA SER A 40 -1.80 -1.94 -8.21
C SER A 40 -2.54 -3.25 -8.42
N LEU A 41 -3.87 -3.21 -8.30
CA LEU A 41 -4.71 -4.40 -8.39
C LEU A 41 -6.06 -4.11 -9.05
N ALA A 42 -6.69 -5.17 -9.57
CA ALA A 42 -8.08 -5.17 -10.00
C ALA A 42 -8.81 -6.38 -9.40
N ILE A 43 -10.06 -6.18 -9.00
CA ILE A 43 -10.89 -7.24 -8.42
C ILE A 43 -12.08 -7.47 -9.33
N TYR A 44 -12.42 -8.74 -9.53
CA TYR A 44 -13.55 -9.15 -10.33
C TYR A 44 -14.45 -10.09 -9.54
N ILE A 45 -15.75 -9.83 -9.60
CA ILE A 45 -16.78 -10.79 -9.20
C ILE A 45 -17.35 -11.38 -10.49
N VAL A 46 -17.08 -12.67 -10.72
CA VAL A 46 -17.49 -13.38 -11.93
C VAL A 46 -18.74 -14.21 -11.64
N ARG A 47 -19.78 -14.03 -12.44
CA ARG A 47 -21.01 -14.82 -12.47
C ARG A 47 -21.20 -15.41 -13.89
N PRO A 48 -22.08 -16.40 -14.09
CA PRO A 48 -22.25 -17.06 -15.39
C PRO A 48 -22.50 -16.11 -16.57
N GLU A 49 -23.21 -15.00 -16.34
CA GLU A 49 -23.60 -14.05 -17.41
C GLU A 49 -22.96 -12.65 -17.24
N HIS A 50 -22.28 -12.39 -16.12
CA HIS A 50 -21.85 -11.04 -15.76
C HIS A 50 -20.46 -11.05 -15.11
N ILE A 51 -19.65 -10.06 -15.46
CA ILE A 51 -18.35 -9.80 -14.82
C ILE A 51 -18.37 -8.38 -14.28
N TYR A 52 -18.24 -8.26 -12.96
CA TYR A 52 -18.13 -6.96 -12.30
C TYR A 52 -16.68 -6.68 -11.97
N ALA A 53 -16.07 -5.75 -12.69
CA ALA A 53 -14.71 -5.28 -12.44
C ALA A 53 -14.72 -4.07 -11.51
N TYR A 54 -13.73 -4.05 -10.60
CA TYR A 54 -13.33 -2.94 -9.75
C TYR A 54 -11.84 -2.72 -10.00
N VAL A 55 -11.52 -1.63 -10.68
CA VAL A 55 -10.13 -1.31 -11.07
C VAL A 55 -9.57 -0.19 -10.19
N ARG A 56 -8.30 0.16 -10.38
CA ARG A 56 -7.61 1.20 -9.61
C ARG A 56 -8.40 2.50 -9.47
N ASP A 57 -8.96 3.02 -10.58
CA ASP A 57 -9.72 4.28 -10.58
C ASP A 57 -11.01 4.22 -9.72
N ASP A 58 -11.50 3.01 -9.44
CA ASP A 58 -12.65 2.79 -8.56
C ASP A 58 -12.25 2.79 -7.08
N MET A 59 -10.96 2.64 -6.74
CA MET A 59 -10.49 2.60 -5.36
C MET A 59 -10.73 3.95 -4.66
N LYS A 60 -11.44 3.93 -3.53
CA LYS A 60 -11.78 5.13 -2.74
C LYS A 60 -11.08 5.21 -1.41
N ASN A 61 -10.81 4.07 -0.80
CA ASN A 61 -10.13 4.00 0.48
C ASN A 61 -9.15 2.86 0.49
N PHE A 62 -7.96 3.13 1.02
CA PHE A 62 -6.97 2.14 1.38
C PHE A 62 -6.42 2.59 2.74
N ASN A 63 -6.82 1.91 3.79
CA ASN A 63 -6.42 2.22 5.16
C ASN A 63 -5.76 1.00 5.79
N ILE A 64 -4.63 1.22 6.45
CA ILE A 64 -3.94 0.20 7.24
C ILE A 64 -3.62 0.81 8.60
N ASP A 65 -4.12 0.18 9.65
CA ASP A 65 -3.88 0.58 11.03
C ASP A 65 -3.79 -0.65 11.94
N ASP A 66 -3.65 -0.43 13.26
CA ASP A 66 -3.54 -1.51 14.23
C ASP A 66 -4.83 -2.37 14.34
N SER A 67 -5.95 -1.94 13.74
CA SER A 67 -7.19 -2.70 13.72
C SER A 67 -7.30 -3.63 12.51
N GLY A 68 -6.64 -3.32 11.40
CA GLY A 68 -6.75 -4.11 10.18
C GLY A 68 -6.29 -3.42 8.90
N ILE A 69 -6.62 -4.08 7.79
CA ILE A 69 -6.51 -3.53 6.43
C ILE A 69 -7.92 -3.37 5.88
N MET A 70 -8.27 -2.16 5.44
CA MET A 70 -9.54 -1.86 4.79
C MET A 70 -9.29 -1.27 3.41
N ILE A 71 -9.73 -1.97 2.38
CA ILE A 71 -9.68 -1.51 0.98
C ILE A 71 -11.12 -1.40 0.49
N SER A 72 -11.50 -0.26 -0.11
CA SER A 72 -12.83 -0.10 -0.67
C SER A 72 -12.83 0.53 -2.05
N PHE A 73 -13.75 0.07 -2.87
CA PHE A 73 -13.97 0.46 -4.25
C PHE A 73 -15.40 0.98 -4.40
N LEU A 74 -15.55 2.06 -5.15
CA LEU A 74 -16.83 2.60 -5.59
C LEU A 74 -16.78 2.77 -7.11
N GLY A 75 -17.38 1.81 -7.80
CA GLY A 75 -17.49 1.80 -9.24
C GLY A 75 -18.73 2.56 -9.73
N THR A 76 -18.94 2.51 -11.04
CA THR A 76 -20.14 3.07 -11.68
C THR A 76 -21.43 2.39 -11.22
N TYR A 77 -22.55 3.13 -11.25
CA TYR A 77 -23.89 2.65 -10.86
C TYR A 77 -24.00 2.22 -9.39
N ASP A 78 -23.31 2.93 -8.50
CA ASP A 78 -23.26 2.66 -7.06
C ASP A 78 -22.81 1.23 -6.73
N ARG A 79 -21.98 0.66 -7.61
CA ARG A 79 -21.30 -0.62 -7.37
C ARG A 79 -20.24 -0.42 -6.30
N TRP A 80 -20.24 -1.30 -5.32
CA TRP A 80 -19.36 -1.18 -4.18
C TRP A 80 -18.71 -2.51 -3.85
N LEU A 81 -17.44 -2.47 -3.48
CA LEU A 81 -16.70 -3.61 -2.96
C LEU A 81 -15.82 -3.15 -1.82
N ALA A 82 -15.73 -3.93 -0.75
CA ALA A 82 -14.76 -3.73 0.31
C ALA A 82 -14.09 -5.04 0.69
N ILE A 83 -12.82 -4.94 1.04
CA ILE A 83 -12.01 -5.99 1.65
C ILE A 83 -11.62 -5.49 3.03
N ASP A 84 -11.98 -6.25 4.06
CA ASP A 84 -11.61 -6.00 5.45
C ASP A 84 -10.81 -7.19 5.97
N CYS A 85 -9.58 -6.97 6.41
CA CYS A 85 -8.69 -8.02 6.93
C CYS A 85 -8.19 -7.66 8.32
N LYS A 86 -8.01 -8.68 9.17
CA LYS A 86 -7.31 -8.52 10.44
C LYS A 86 -5.81 -8.41 10.19
N LEU A 87 -5.17 -7.58 11.00
CA LEU A 87 -3.75 -7.34 10.94
C LEU A 87 -3.14 -7.51 12.33
N LEU A 88 -2.12 -8.35 12.45
CA LEU A 88 -1.41 -8.58 13.70
C LEU A 88 0.07 -8.29 13.53
N ASN A 89 0.59 -7.43 14.39
CA ASN A 89 1.99 -7.07 14.45
C ASN A 89 2.74 -7.98 15.43
N LEU A 90 3.27 -9.10 14.95
CA LEU A 90 4.07 -10.03 15.74
C LEU A 90 5.54 -9.57 15.76
N ASP A 91 6.37 -10.17 16.61
CA ASP A 91 7.79 -9.78 16.75
C ASP A 91 8.52 -9.77 15.38
N LYS A 92 8.55 -10.94 14.71
CA LYS A 92 9.26 -11.15 13.44
C LYS A 92 8.37 -11.00 12.19
N TYR A 93 7.05 -11.01 12.35
CA TYR A 93 6.11 -11.11 11.24
C TYR A 93 5.00 -10.06 11.34
N ILE A 94 4.49 -9.63 10.20
CA ILE A 94 3.14 -9.11 10.07
C ILE A 94 2.25 -10.24 9.60
N GLU A 95 1.17 -10.51 10.34
CA GLU A 95 0.19 -11.52 9.97
C GLU A 95 -1.09 -10.84 9.48
N ILE A 96 -1.54 -11.23 8.27
CA ILE A 96 -2.79 -10.78 7.65
C ILE A 96 -3.72 -11.99 7.59
N SER A 97 -4.89 -11.90 8.20
CA SER A 97 -5.80 -13.03 8.29
C SER A 97 -7.27 -12.61 8.37
N GLY A 98 -8.18 -13.59 8.24
CA GLY A 98 -9.61 -13.35 8.42
C GLY A 98 -10.18 -12.31 7.47
N CYS A 99 -9.69 -12.29 6.23
CA CYS A 99 -10.12 -11.34 5.22
C CYS A 99 -11.57 -11.61 4.80
N TYR A 100 -12.39 -10.56 4.82
CA TYR A 100 -13.79 -10.58 4.44
C TYR A 100 -14.01 -9.64 3.26
N VAL A 101 -14.48 -10.18 2.15
CA VAL A 101 -14.81 -9.41 0.94
C VAL A 101 -16.31 -9.25 0.86
N SER A 102 -16.79 -8.02 0.96
CA SER A 102 -18.20 -7.67 0.78
C SER A 102 -18.38 -6.94 -0.53
N SER A 103 -19.38 -7.31 -1.31
CA SER A 103 -19.65 -6.66 -2.59
C SER A 103 -21.14 -6.44 -2.83
N LYS A 104 -21.45 -5.35 -3.51
CA LYS A 104 -22.79 -5.00 -3.95
C LYS A 104 -22.73 -4.57 -5.41
N THR A 105 -23.20 -5.44 -6.29
CA THR A 105 -23.07 -5.29 -7.75
C THR A 105 -24.16 -4.43 -8.38
N THR A 106 -25.30 -4.26 -7.70
CA THR A 106 -26.34 -3.28 -8.02
C THR A 106 -27.05 -2.84 -6.73
N PRO A 107 -27.71 -1.67 -6.69
CA PRO A 107 -28.45 -1.22 -5.51
C PRO A 107 -29.54 -2.20 -5.04
N GLN A 108 -30.13 -2.95 -5.98
CA GLN A 108 -31.22 -3.90 -5.74
C GLN A 108 -30.73 -5.29 -5.34
N ASN A 109 -29.50 -5.67 -5.72
CA ASN A 109 -28.94 -6.97 -5.35
C ASN A 109 -28.58 -6.99 -3.85
N PRO A 110 -28.75 -8.15 -3.17
CA PRO A 110 -28.21 -8.32 -1.83
C PRO A 110 -26.68 -8.24 -1.85
N PHE A 111 -26.08 -8.00 -0.67
CA PHE A 111 -24.64 -8.09 -0.51
C PHE A 111 -24.18 -9.54 -0.74
N GLU A 112 -23.12 -9.69 -1.52
CA GLU A 112 -22.38 -10.94 -1.65
C GLU A 112 -21.12 -10.87 -0.82
N ASN A 113 -20.92 -11.89 0.00
CA ASN A 113 -19.84 -11.92 0.97
C ASN A 113 -18.97 -13.16 0.77
N PHE A 114 -17.66 -12.96 0.84
CA PHE A 114 -16.66 -14.03 0.75
C PHE A 114 -15.76 -13.94 1.98
N SER A 115 -15.56 -15.06 2.66
CA SER A 115 -14.55 -15.17 3.71
C SER A 115 -13.34 -15.87 3.12
N ILE A 116 -12.18 -15.23 3.18
CA ILE A 116 -10.91 -15.81 2.76
C ILE A 116 -10.21 -16.33 4.02
N GLY A 117 -10.14 -17.65 4.17
CA GLY A 117 -9.58 -18.30 5.35
C GLY A 117 -8.04 -18.38 5.40
N TYR A 118 -7.36 -18.02 4.30
CA TYR A 118 -5.89 -17.96 4.27
C TYR A 118 -5.34 -16.97 5.29
N THR A 119 -4.18 -17.33 5.84
CA THR A 119 -3.37 -16.44 6.69
C THR A 119 -2.04 -16.18 6.01
N PHE A 120 -1.70 -14.93 5.78
CA PHE A 120 -0.42 -14.54 5.18
C PHE A 120 0.52 -14.03 6.27
N ARG A 121 1.75 -14.52 6.30
CA ARG A 121 2.80 -14.02 7.21
C ARG A 121 3.93 -13.42 6.42
N LEU A 122 4.15 -12.13 6.62
CA LEU A 122 5.23 -11.38 6.01
C LEU A 122 6.34 -11.17 7.05
N ASN A 123 7.52 -11.73 6.80
CA ASN A 123 8.71 -11.53 7.60
C ASN A 123 9.16 -10.07 7.47
N LYS A 124 9.27 -9.36 8.59
CA LYS A 124 9.67 -7.96 8.63
C LYS A 124 11.10 -7.72 8.14
N ASN A 125 11.91 -8.77 8.06
CA ASN A 125 13.26 -8.69 7.52
C ASN A 125 13.32 -8.85 5.99
N THR A 126 12.17 -8.96 5.32
CA THR A 126 12.08 -9.28 3.89
C THR A 126 11.28 -8.21 3.15
N LYS A 127 11.87 -7.61 2.12
CA LYS A 127 11.15 -6.82 1.11
C LYS A 127 10.46 -7.76 0.13
N TYR A 128 9.16 -7.59 -0.08
CA TYR A 128 8.36 -8.43 -0.97
C TYR A 128 8.07 -7.71 -2.28
N VAL A 129 8.37 -8.34 -3.42
CA VAL A 129 8.10 -7.82 -4.76
C VAL A 129 7.28 -8.85 -5.53
N PHE A 130 6.00 -8.57 -5.71
CA PHE A 130 5.11 -9.39 -6.51
C PHE A 130 4.85 -8.68 -7.84
N SER A 131 5.25 -9.33 -8.93
CA SER A 131 4.80 -8.94 -10.27
C SER A 131 3.39 -9.48 -10.54
N THR A 132 2.87 -9.28 -11.75
CA THR A 132 1.53 -9.74 -12.16
C THR A 132 1.18 -11.17 -11.71
N GLN A 133 0.24 -11.30 -10.77
CA GLN A 133 -0.35 -12.56 -10.32
C GLN A 133 -1.86 -12.56 -10.56
N TYR A 134 -2.38 -13.71 -11.00
CA TYR A 134 -3.82 -13.91 -11.20
C TYR A 134 -4.36 -14.89 -10.15
N ILE A 135 -5.06 -14.40 -9.14
CA ILE A 135 -5.57 -15.22 -8.04
C ILE A 135 -7.06 -15.46 -8.25
N ARG A 136 -7.51 -16.72 -8.15
CA ARG A 136 -8.92 -17.10 -8.28
C ARG A 136 -9.38 -17.88 -7.07
N PHE A 137 -10.36 -17.34 -6.36
CA PHE A 137 -11.01 -18.00 -5.24
C PHE A 137 -12.30 -18.68 -5.71
N LYS A 138 -12.41 -19.98 -5.47
CA LYS A 138 -13.63 -20.75 -5.76
C LYS A 138 -14.44 -20.97 -4.49
N THR A 139 -15.77 -21.03 -4.65
CA THR A 139 -16.72 -21.30 -3.56
C THR A 139 -17.28 -22.72 -3.71
N GLY A 140 -16.68 -23.70 -3.04
CA GLY A 140 -17.11 -25.10 -3.10
C GLY A 140 -16.87 -25.76 -4.47
N GLU A 141 -17.70 -26.74 -4.83
CA GLU A 141 -17.60 -27.47 -6.10
C GLU A 141 -18.15 -26.69 -7.31
N ASN A 142 -18.94 -25.65 -7.06
CA ASN A 142 -19.54 -24.84 -8.12
C ASN A 142 -18.51 -23.91 -8.75
N GLU A 143 -18.63 -23.70 -10.06
CA GLU A 143 -17.77 -22.76 -10.78
C GLU A 143 -18.05 -21.29 -10.46
N TYR A 144 -19.16 -20.93 -9.81
CA TYR A 144 -19.56 -19.53 -9.60
C TYR A 144 -20.27 -19.30 -8.25
N PRO A 145 -20.21 -18.08 -7.68
CA PRO A 145 -19.38 -16.95 -8.11
C PRO A 145 -17.89 -17.16 -7.83
N ILE A 146 -17.03 -16.60 -8.71
CA ILE A 146 -15.57 -16.58 -8.54
C ILE A 146 -15.16 -15.17 -8.13
N LEU A 147 -14.48 -15.05 -7.00
CA LEU A 147 -13.72 -13.86 -6.67
C LEU A 147 -12.35 -13.98 -7.34
N LYS A 148 -12.05 -13.08 -8.27
CA LYS A 148 -10.77 -13.02 -8.98
C LYS A 148 -10.04 -11.74 -8.58
N ILE A 149 -8.78 -11.87 -8.21
CA ILE A 149 -7.91 -10.75 -7.85
C ILE A 149 -6.72 -10.77 -8.80
N ASP A 150 -6.59 -9.73 -9.61
CA ASP A 150 -5.45 -9.50 -10.48
C ASP A 150 -4.53 -8.51 -9.79
N LEU A 151 -3.40 -9.00 -9.30
CA LEU A 151 -2.38 -8.21 -8.63
C LEU A 151 -1.33 -7.86 -9.67
N PHE A 152 -1.36 -6.66 -10.25
CA PHE A 152 -0.42 -6.28 -11.30
C PHE A 152 0.96 -5.95 -10.73
N ASP A 153 0.98 -5.28 -9.59
CA ASP A 153 2.19 -4.90 -8.88
C ASP A 153 1.89 -4.81 -7.39
N LEU A 154 2.74 -5.41 -6.57
CA LEU A 154 2.72 -5.22 -5.13
C LEU A 154 4.14 -5.23 -4.60
N LEU A 155 4.53 -4.12 -3.99
CA LEU A 155 5.79 -3.97 -3.29
C LEU A 155 5.48 -3.68 -1.83
N VAL A 156 5.95 -4.55 -0.93
CA VAL A 156 5.89 -4.35 0.52
C VAL A 156 7.31 -4.22 1.04
N THR A 157 7.63 -3.04 1.60
CA THR A 157 8.97 -2.74 2.12
C THR A 157 8.87 -2.46 3.62
N PHE A 158 9.62 -3.22 4.41
CA PHE A 158 9.79 -2.99 5.85
C PHE A 158 11.09 -2.24 6.08
N ARG A 159 11.08 -1.23 6.96
CA ARG A 159 12.33 -0.52 7.30
C ARG A 159 13.34 -1.48 7.93
N GLY A 160 14.57 -1.49 7.40
CA GLY A 160 15.67 -2.33 7.86
C GLY A 160 15.64 -3.78 7.38
N TYR A 161 14.94 -4.07 6.29
CA TYR A 161 14.98 -5.40 5.66
C TYR A 161 16.42 -5.79 5.26
N THR A 162 16.76 -7.07 5.38
CA THR A 162 18.04 -7.63 4.90
C THR A 162 17.87 -8.71 3.82
N GLN A 163 16.63 -9.01 3.45
CA GLN A 163 16.28 -9.97 2.41
C GLN A 163 15.30 -9.36 1.42
N LYS A 164 15.29 -9.87 0.19
CA LYS A 164 14.30 -9.58 -0.82
C LYS A 164 13.66 -10.89 -1.27
N MET A 165 12.34 -10.90 -1.41
CA MET A 165 11.58 -11.96 -2.06
C MET A 165 10.96 -11.40 -3.34
N VAL A 166 11.12 -12.13 -4.45
CA VAL A 166 10.54 -11.76 -5.75
C VAL A 166 9.70 -12.91 -6.28
N ILE A 167 8.43 -12.63 -6.60
CA ILE A 167 7.60 -13.49 -7.44
C ILE A 167 7.47 -12.83 -8.81
N GLU A 168 8.01 -13.49 -9.83
CA GLU A 168 7.90 -13.02 -11.21
C GLU A 168 6.48 -13.20 -11.76
N SER A 169 6.19 -12.49 -12.85
CA SER A 169 4.88 -12.57 -13.51
C SER A 169 4.59 -14.01 -13.91
N ASN A 170 3.40 -14.51 -13.55
CA ASN A 170 2.95 -15.84 -13.94
C ASN A 170 1.64 -15.72 -14.71
N GLU A 171 1.58 -16.30 -15.91
CA GLU A 171 0.35 -16.32 -16.71
C GLU A 171 -0.69 -17.31 -16.15
N ASN A 172 -0.26 -18.23 -15.27
CA ASN A 172 -1.14 -19.21 -14.65
C ASN A 172 -1.93 -18.62 -13.49
N TYR A 173 -3.13 -19.15 -13.30
CA TYR A 173 -3.96 -18.80 -12.15
C TYR A 173 -3.51 -19.52 -10.90
N ILE A 174 -3.32 -18.78 -9.81
CA ILE A 174 -3.24 -19.33 -8.46
C ILE A 174 -4.68 -19.66 -8.04
N LEU A 175 -4.99 -20.94 -7.96
CA LEU A 175 -6.30 -21.41 -7.51
C LEU A 175 -6.32 -21.51 -5.99
N CYS A 176 -7.27 -20.80 -5.38
CA CYS A 176 -7.44 -20.70 -3.94
C CYS A 176 -8.81 -21.22 -3.51
N ASP A 177 -8.85 -21.87 -2.35
CA ASP A 177 -10.11 -22.26 -1.68
C ASP A 177 -10.44 -21.23 -0.60
N LEU A 178 -11.62 -20.60 -0.68
CA LEU A 178 -12.07 -19.63 0.32
C LEU A 178 -12.07 -20.19 1.75
N THR A 179 -12.32 -21.48 1.90
CA THR A 179 -12.41 -22.16 3.21
C THR A 179 -11.07 -22.71 3.71
N SER A 180 -10.00 -22.52 2.94
CA SER A 180 -8.65 -22.90 3.33
C SER A 180 -8.28 -22.28 4.67
N THR A 181 -7.55 -23.02 5.51
CA THR A 181 -6.96 -22.52 6.76
C THR A 181 -5.44 -22.48 6.70
N ILE A 182 -4.89 -22.54 5.48
CA ILE A 182 -3.45 -22.60 5.24
C ILE A 182 -2.80 -21.26 5.66
N VAL A 183 -1.70 -21.39 6.40
CA VAL A 183 -0.77 -20.29 6.67
C VAL A 183 0.26 -20.27 5.54
N ILE A 184 0.36 -19.15 4.84
CA ILE A 184 1.37 -18.90 3.81
C ILE A 184 2.42 -17.99 4.42
N ASP A 185 3.55 -18.57 4.78
CA ASP A 185 4.75 -17.90 5.28
C ASP A 185 5.98 -18.13 4.40
N ASP A 186 5.91 -19.09 3.48
CA ASP A 186 6.88 -19.30 2.40
C ASP A 186 6.20 -19.19 1.02
N PHE A 187 6.61 -18.18 0.25
CA PHE A 187 6.13 -17.94 -1.11
C PHE A 187 6.89 -18.71 -2.19
N SER A 188 7.92 -19.50 -1.83
CA SER A 188 8.68 -20.30 -2.78
C SER A 188 7.83 -21.30 -3.55
N ILE A 189 6.78 -21.84 -2.89
CA ILE A 189 5.81 -22.76 -3.49
C ILE A 189 4.99 -22.13 -4.62
N TYR A 190 4.95 -20.80 -4.68
CA TYR A 190 4.29 -20.01 -5.73
C TYR A 190 5.29 -19.40 -6.73
N GLY A 191 6.55 -19.88 -6.72
CA GLY A 191 7.61 -19.37 -7.59
C GLY A 191 8.40 -18.20 -6.99
N GLY A 192 8.24 -17.91 -5.70
CA GLY A 192 9.03 -16.90 -5.01
C GLY A 192 10.51 -17.28 -4.90
N SER A 193 11.39 -16.32 -5.17
CA SER A 193 12.84 -16.46 -5.00
C SER A 193 13.34 -15.46 -3.96
N TYR A 194 14.26 -15.89 -3.10
CA TYR A 194 14.85 -15.05 -2.06
C TYR A 194 16.29 -14.69 -2.39
N SER A 195 16.67 -13.45 -2.13
CA SER A 195 18.04 -12.96 -2.23
C SER A 195 18.39 -12.03 -1.08
N ASN A 196 19.68 -11.87 -0.81
CA ASN A 196 20.15 -10.89 0.16
C ASN A 196 20.09 -9.49 -0.48
N GLU A 197 19.35 -8.58 0.15
CA GLU A 197 19.27 -7.16 -0.22
C GLU A 197 19.10 -6.39 1.07
N SER A 198 19.97 -5.43 1.36
CA SER A 198 19.86 -4.59 2.55
C SER A 198 19.14 -3.29 2.23
N ASP A 199 18.31 -2.84 3.16
CA ASP A 199 17.66 -1.53 3.08
C ASP A 199 18.69 -0.40 2.94
N PRO A 200 18.72 0.33 1.81
CA PRO A 200 19.69 1.40 1.60
C PRO A 200 19.50 2.59 2.54
N SER A 201 18.35 2.69 3.22
CA SER A 201 18.07 3.76 4.19
C SER A 201 18.69 3.50 5.56
N VAL A 202 19.16 2.28 5.83
CA VAL A 202 19.86 1.94 7.08
C VAL A 202 21.36 2.11 6.84
N PRO A 203 22.05 3.00 7.59
CA PRO A 203 23.50 3.12 7.50
C PRO A 203 24.14 1.76 7.75
N LEU A 204 25.01 1.32 6.84
CA LEU A 204 25.88 0.19 7.12
C LEU A 204 26.69 0.58 8.35
N LYS A 205 26.64 -0.23 9.40
CA LYS A 205 27.64 -0.14 10.45
C LYS A 205 28.94 -0.50 9.74
N ASP A 206 29.81 0.48 9.52
CA ASP A 206 31.16 0.23 9.05
C ASP A 206 31.70 -0.88 9.95
N ASP A 207 32.09 -2.00 9.34
CA ASP A 207 32.66 -3.14 10.06
C ASP A 207 33.74 -2.57 10.97
N GLU A 208 33.42 -2.47 12.25
CA GLU A 208 34.28 -1.89 13.26
C GLU A 208 35.54 -2.75 13.20
N LYS A 209 36.57 -2.20 12.55
CA LYS A 209 37.83 -2.89 12.34
C LYS A 209 38.24 -3.38 13.71
N PRO A 210 38.46 -4.70 13.92
CA PRO A 210 38.88 -5.19 15.21
C PRO A 210 40.09 -4.35 15.62
N ASP A 211 39.93 -3.59 16.69
CA ASP A 211 40.97 -2.71 17.18
C ASP A 211 42.06 -3.63 17.74
N ASP A 212 43.01 -4.00 16.88
CA ASP A 212 44.15 -4.88 17.19
C ASP A 212 45.10 -4.28 18.26
N ASN A 213 44.66 -3.25 18.98
CA ASN A 213 45.41 -2.55 20.02
C ASN A 213 44.79 -2.69 21.43
N GLN A 214 44.25 -3.86 21.77
CA GLN A 214 44.06 -4.23 23.18
C GLN A 214 45.39 -4.68 23.82
N ASN A 215 46.22 -3.70 24.16
CA ASN A 215 47.18 -3.85 25.26
C ASN A 215 46.42 -3.68 26.58
N ASP A 216 46.55 -4.70 27.44
CA ASP A 216 46.07 -4.79 28.82
C ASP A 216 46.00 -3.45 29.55
N ARG A 217 44.77 -2.96 29.83
CA ARG A 217 44.55 -2.03 30.94
C ARG A 217 43.40 -2.49 31.82
N PRO A 218 43.55 -2.37 33.16
CA PRO A 218 42.54 -2.80 34.10
C PRO A 218 41.32 -1.88 34.05
N VAL A 219 40.18 -2.53 34.23
CA VAL A 219 38.82 -2.02 34.34
C VAL A 219 38.72 -0.92 35.39
N ASP A 220 38.19 0.23 35.00
CA ASP A 220 37.49 1.15 35.91
C ASP A 220 36.07 1.36 35.37
N ASP A 221 35.12 0.96 36.21
CA ASP A 221 33.68 1.02 36.01
C ASP A 221 33.17 2.47 35.97
N HIS A 222 32.02 2.62 35.29
CA HIS A 222 31.17 3.82 35.15
C HIS A 222 31.36 4.65 33.88
N ASN A 223 30.60 4.29 32.84
CA ASN A 223 30.00 5.32 31.98
C ASN A 223 28.65 4.84 31.43
N GLU A 224 27.56 5.46 31.89
CA GLU A 224 26.22 5.32 31.32
C GLU A 224 26.19 5.99 29.94
N ILE A 225 26.08 5.18 28.88
CA ILE A 225 25.91 5.68 27.52
C ILE A 225 24.42 5.98 27.31
N LEU A 226 24.07 7.25 27.45
CA LEU A 226 22.81 7.82 27.00
C LEU A 226 22.85 7.92 25.46
N VAL A 227 22.23 6.95 24.78
CA VAL A 227 22.04 7.00 23.32
C VAL A 227 20.92 8.01 23.03
N ASP A 228 21.26 9.03 22.25
CA ASP A 228 20.45 10.19 21.92
C ASP A 228 19.28 9.79 20.98
N VAL A 229 18.05 9.82 21.51
CA VAL A 229 16.79 9.52 20.79
C VAL A 229 16.14 10.84 20.33
N GLN A 230 16.89 11.68 19.62
CA GLN A 230 16.45 13.04 19.28
C GLN A 230 16.14 13.25 17.78
N GLU A 231 16.47 12.32 16.88
CA GLU A 231 16.28 12.51 15.42
C GLU A 231 14.88 12.21 14.87
N ASP A 232 13.99 11.55 15.63
CA ASP A 232 12.64 11.18 15.13
C ASP A 232 11.61 12.33 15.20
N ILE A 233 11.95 13.49 15.75
CA ILE A 233 11.01 14.60 15.96
C ILE A 233 10.89 15.53 14.74
N GLU A 234 11.91 15.61 13.86
CA GLU A 234 11.88 16.56 12.73
C GLU A 234 11.06 16.07 11.52
N HIS A 235 10.88 14.76 11.34
CA HIS A 235 10.13 14.22 10.19
C HIS A 235 8.60 14.45 10.31
N ASN A 236 8.07 14.51 11.54
CA ASN A 236 6.63 14.71 11.79
C ASN A 236 6.12 16.14 11.55
N LYS A 237 7.00 17.14 11.42
CA LYS A 237 6.59 18.52 11.11
C LYS A 237 6.18 18.73 9.65
N LYS A 238 6.66 17.89 8.71
CA LYS A 238 6.31 18.02 7.28
C LYS A 238 4.94 17.44 6.92
N PHE A 239 4.39 16.54 7.72
CA PHE A 239 3.11 15.90 7.43
C PHE A 239 1.90 16.82 7.72
N TRP A 240 1.98 17.65 8.76
CA TRP A 240 0.89 18.55 9.16
C TRP A 240 0.68 19.75 8.21
N THR A 241 1.68 20.11 7.40
CA THR A 241 1.61 21.26 6.49
C THR A 241 0.77 20.96 5.24
N LYS A 242 0.70 19.71 4.78
CA LYS A 242 -0.08 19.34 3.58
C LYS A 242 -1.60 19.45 3.79
N ASN A 243 -2.10 19.05 4.96
CA ASN A 243 -3.54 19.12 5.26
C ASN A 243 -4.06 20.57 5.38
N LYS A 244 -3.23 21.51 5.84
CA LYS A 244 -3.61 22.93 5.90
C LYS A 244 -3.74 23.57 4.51
N PHE A 245 -2.92 23.14 3.55
CA PHE A 245 -3.01 23.60 2.16
C PHE A 245 -4.30 23.13 1.47
N LEU A 246 -4.73 21.90 1.73
CA LEU A 246 -5.95 21.34 1.14
C LEU A 246 -7.21 22.10 1.58
N VAL A 247 -7.30 22.43 2.89
CA VAL A 247 -8.40 23.24 3.43
C VAL A 247 -8.42 24.66 2.82
N LEU A 248 -7.24 25.26 2.59
CA LEU A 248 -7.13 26.59 1.98
C LEU A 248 -7.57 26.61 0.51
N ILE A 249 -7.24 25.55 -0.25
CA ILE A 249 -7.68 25.39 -1.65
C ILE A 249 -9.19 25.19 -1.73
N LEU A 250 -9.77 24.33 -0.88
CA LEU A 250 -11.23 24.13 -0.84
C LEU A 250 -11.98 25.41 -0.48
N SER A 251 -11.45 26.20 0.46
CA SER A 251 -12.01 27.50 0.82
C SER A 251 -11.98 28.49 -0.34
N LEU A 252 -10.88 28.55 -1.11
CA LEU A 252 -10.79 29.43 -2.28
C LEU A 252 -11.78 29.02 -3.38
N MET A 253 -11.91 27.72 -3.64
CA MET A 253 -12.85 27.20 -4.63
C MET A 253 -14.30 27.54 -4.28
N ALA A 254 -14.68 27.45 -3.00
CA ALA A 254 -16.02 27.83 -2.53
C ALA A 254 -16.32 29.32 -2.79
N ILE A 255 -15.35 30.22 -2.58
CA ILE A 255 -15.50 31.65 -2.85
C ILE A 255 -15.68 31.89 -4.36
N ILE A 256 -14.87 31.25 -5.20
CA ILE A 256 -14.95 31.40 -6.66
C ILE A 256 -16.32 30.93 -7.18
N ILE A 257 -16.81 29.78 -6.72
CA ILE A 257 -18.13 29.26 -7.09
C ILE A 257 -19.24 30.24 -6.69
N THR A 258 -19.16 30.81 -5.48
CA THR A 258 -20.16 31.77 -4.99
C THR A 258 -20.20 33.03 -5.86
N VAL A 259 -19.04 33.54 -6.26
CA VAL A 259 -18.93 34.71 -7.16
C VAL A 259 -19.53 34.40 -8.54
N ILE A 260 -19.24 33.23 -9.11
CA ILE A 260 -19.79 32.81 -10.41
C ILE A 260 -21.33 32.73 -10.34
N ILE A 261 -21.88 32.11 -9.29
CA ILE A 261 -23.33 32.02 -9.09
C ILE A 261 -23.95 33.41 -8.98
N PHE A 262 -23.32 34.33 -8.24
CA PHE A 262 -23.78 35.71 -8.10
C PHE A 262 -23.82 36.46 -9.44
N PHE A 263 -22.78 36.31 -10.28
CA PHE A 263 -22.76 36.90 -11.63
C PHE A 263 -23.85 36.33 -12.53
N ILE A 264 -24.06 35.01 -12.51
CA ILE A 264 -25.13 34.36 -13.29
C ILE A 264 -26.49 34.88 -12.83
N TYR A 265 -26.74 34.93 -11.52
CA TYR A 265 -27.98 35.42 -10.95
C TYR A 265 -28.28 36.86 -11.36
N ASN A 266 -27.31 37.77 -11.24
CA ASN A 266 -27.49 39.18 -11.61
C ASN A 266 -27.71 39.36 -13.11
N ARG A 267 -26.98 38.60 -13.94
CA ARG A 267 -27.16 38.64 -15.39
C ARG A 267 -28.56 38.14 -15.79
N CYS A 268 -29.06 37.07 -15.16
CA CYS A 268 -30.41 36.58 -15.38
C CYS A 268 -31.49 37.55 -14.87
N ARG A 269 -31.25 38.25 -13.76
CA ARG A 269 -32.17 39.25 -13.22
C ARG A 269 -32.31 40.48 -14.12
N GLN A 270 -31.21 40.96 -14.69
CA GLN A 270 -31.22 42.13 -15.58
C GLN A 270 -32.00 41.87 -16.88
N SER A 271 -31.99 40.63 -17.37
CA SER A 271 -32.80 40.20 -18.53
C SER A 271 -34.31 40.31 -18.30
N ARG A 272 -34.78 40.20 -17.05
CA ARG A 272 -36.22 40.29 -16.72
C ARG A 272 -36.72 41.71 -16.51
N SER A 273 -35.83 42.69 -16.27
CA SER A 273 -36.22 44.08 -16.00
C SER A 273 -36.41 44.94 -17.26
N ASN A 274 -36.05 44.42 -18.44
CA ASN A 274 -36.17 45.12 -19.72
C ASN A 274 -37.33 44.59 -20.59
N LYS A 275 -38.34 43.98 -19.97
CA LYS A 275 -39.64 43.65 -20.56
C LYS A 275 -40.71 44.42 -19.79
#